data_AF-A0A812X2T4-F1
#
_entry.id   AF-A0A812X2T4-F1
#
_cell.length_a   1.000
_cell.length_b   1.000
_cell.length_c   1.000
_cell.angle_alpha   90.00
_cell.angle_beta   90.00
_cell.angle_gamma   90.00
#
_symmetry.space_group_name_H-M   'P 1'
#
loop_
_entity.id
_entity.type
_entity.pdbx_description
1 polymer ?
#
loop_
_entity_poly.entity_id
_entity_poly.type
_entity_poly.pdbx_seq_one_letter_code
_entity_poly.pdbx_strand_id
1 'polypeptide(L)'
;EKGKFPEIRQHWDVCMRCTGQLVVRKGGNYRLYLSSDDGSMLYLNGEKIVDNNGCHGAKEVRSDRKRLSSGTHQLVVDMCEVKGGEEFKMKYVGPDTNGKKFTVPSKALKHEIKPLADGLACEYFYNKAKCDVPDLGSMSPSQTLVVPEIFFGSKFPQVKQSWNFCMRCTGHLITRTPGDYKFFLSSDDGSLLHLNREKIIDNDGCHGERE
;
A
#
# COMPACT_ATOMS: atom_id res chain seq x y z
N GLU A 1 24.82 6.91 5.06
CA GLU A 1 25.04 7.77 6.24
C GLU A 1 24.52 7.06 7.48
N LYS A 2 24.97 7.45 8.68
CA LYS A 2 24.39 6.98 9.94
C LYS A 2 23.09 7.76 10.17
N GLY A 3 22.04 7.03 10.47
CA GLY A 3 20.90 7.47 11.27
C GLY A 3 20.15 8.74 10.93
N LYS A 4 19.50 8.78 9.77
CA LYS A 4 18.19 9.42 9.56
C LYS A 4 17.47 8.72 8.41
N PHE A 5 16.29 8.15 8.65
CA PHE A 5 15.35 7.80 7.59
C PHE A 5 14.55 9.07 7.25
N PRO A 6 14.88 9.81 6.17
CA PRO A 6 14.41 11.18 5.95
C PRO A 6 12.89 11.31 5.81
N GLU A 7 12.19 10.20 5.56
CA GLU A 7 10.74 10.16 5.32
C GLU A 7 9.94 9.63 6.52
N ILE A 8 10.60 9.15 7.59
CA ILE A 8 9.91 8.61 8.76
C ILE A 8 10.01 9.63 9.91
N ARG A 9 8.86 10.16 10.34
CA ARG A 9 8.75 11.15 11.42
C ARG A 9 9.06 10.59 12.82
N GLN A 10 9.04 9.27 12.97
CA GLN A 10 9.31 8.56 14.20
C GLN A 10 10.62 7.77 14.06
N HIS A 11 11.58 8.02 14.96
CA HIS A 11 12.95 7.48 14.87
C HIS A 11 13.21 6.31 15.83
N TRP A 12 12.21 5.88 16.58
CA TRP A 12 12.28 4.80 17.56
C TRP A 12 10.94 4.07 17.62
N ASP A 13 10.95 2.77 17.91
CA ASP A 13 9.76 1.90 17.87
C ASP A 13 9.04 1.97 16.51
N VAL A 14 9.80 1.68 15.44
CA VAL A 14 9.27 1.69 14.08
C VAL A 14 9.70 0.43 13.34
N CYS A 15 8.76 -0.17 12.62
CA CYS A 15 9.03 -1.24 11.67
C CYS A 15 8.68 -0.81 10.25
N MET A 16 9.50 -1.18 9.29
CA MET A 16 9.28 -1.00 7.86
C MET A 16 9.30 -2.35 7.14
N ARG A 17 8.41 -2.48 6.15
CA ARG A 17 8.44 -3.58 5.17
C ARG A 17 8.58 -2.99 3.78
N CYS A 18 9.68 -3.30 3.11
CA CYS A 18 9.87 -3.01 1.69
C CYS A 18 9.55 -4.25 0.86
N THR A 19 8.77 -4.07 -0.21
CA THR A 19 8.46 -5.14 -1.16
C THR A 19 8.85 -4.73 -2.57
N GLY A 20 9.30 -5.68 -3.37
CA GLY A 20 9.70 -5.41 -4.75
C GLY A 20 10.34 -6.63 -5.41
N GLN A 21 11.20 -6.36 -6.38
CA GLN A 21 11.86 -7.35 -7.22
C GLN A 21 13.36 -7.05 -7.32
N LEU A 22 14.20 -8.06 -7.14
CA LEU A 22 15.61 -8.05 -7.52
C LEU A 22 15.76 -8.39 -8.99
N VAL A 23 16.38 -7.52 -9.76
CA VAL A 23 16.76 -7.78 -11.16
C VAL A 23 18.13 -8.45 -11.16
N VAL A 24 18.17 -9.69 -11.66
CA VAL A 24 19.39 -10.45 -11.92
C VAL A 24 19.66 -10.43 -13.42
N ARG A 25 20.81 -9.90 -13.84
CA ARG A 25 21.17 -9.81 -15.27
C ARG A 25 21.95 -11.05 -15.72
N LYS A 26 22.86 -11.53 -14.88
CA LYS A 26 23.65 -12.74 -15.09
C LYS A 26 23.22 -13.80 -14.09
N GLY A 27 22.66 -14.90 -14.58
CA GLY A 27 22.31 -16.03 -13.74
C GLY A 27 23.54 -16.65 -13.05
N GLY A 28 23.33 -17.24 -11.87
CA GLY A 28 24.37 -17.95 -11.12
C GLY A 28 24.14 -17.89 -9.61
N ASN A 29 25.21 -18.12 -8.86
CA ASN A 29 25.14 -18.16 -7.39
C ASN A 29 25.29 -16.75 -6.81
N TYR A 30 24.28 -16.35 -6.05
CA TYR A 30 24.26 -15.11 -5.28
C TYR A 30 24.31 -15.39 -3.79
N ARG A 31 24.84 -14.44 -3.03
CA ARG A 31 24.67 -14.39 -1.58
C ARG A 31 24.28 -12.98 -1.19
N LEU A 32 23.26 -12.86 -0.34
CA LEU A 32 22.69 -11.60 0.09
C LEU A 32 23.02 -11.36 1.57
N TYR A 33 23.07 -10.10 1.96
CA TYR A 33 23.47 -9.65 3.29
C TYR A 33 22.53 -8.56 3.76
N LEU A 34 22.11 -8.63 5.02
CA LEU A 34 21.49 -7.53 5.73
C LEU A 34 22.39 -7.09 6.88
N SER A 35 22.60 -5.78 7.01
CA SER A 35 23.22 -5.14 8.19
C SER A 35 22.14 -4.30 8.83
N SER A 36 21.82 -4.54 10.11
CA SER A 36 20.81 -3.77 10.83
C SER A 36 21.17 -3.55 12.30
N ASP A 37 20.68 -2.42 12.81
CA ASP A 37 20.52 -2.02 14.21
C ASP A 37 19.12 -1.40 14.25
N ASP A 38 18.08 -1.99 14.87
CA ASP A 38 17.99 -3.34 15.46
C ASP A 38 17.76 -4.45 14.40
N GLY A 39 16.59 -5.11 14.40
CA GLY A 39 16.34 -6.38 13.74
C GLY A 39 15.93 -6.25 12.28
N SER A 40 16.30 -7.23 11.45
CA SER A 40 15.85 -7.30 10.05
C SER A 40 15.72 -8.72 9.51
N MET A 41 14.89 -8.90 8.48
CA MET A 41 14.69 -10.18 7.78
C MET A 41 14.64 -9.96 6.27
N LEU A 42 15.17 -10.93 5.51
CA LEU A 42 15.14 -10.93 4.05
C LEU A 42 14.43 -12.17 3.54
N TYR A 43 13.47 -11.97 2.65
CA TYR A 43 12.79 -13.02 1.92
C TYR A 43 13.07 -12.87 0.42
N LEU A 44 13.31 -13.99 -0.24
CA LEU A 44 13.54 -14.09 -1.68
C LEU A 44 12.61 -15.15 -2.26
N ASN A 45 11.73 -14.75 -3.17
CA ASN A 45 10.68 -15.62 -3.74
C ASN A 45 9.83 -16.32 -2.65
N GLY A 46 9.48 -15.58 -1.60
CA GLY A 46 8.70 -16.09 -0.46
C GLY A 46 9.51 -16.87 0.60
N GLU A 47 10.75 -17.28 0.31
CA GLU A 47 11.59 -18.00 1.27
C GLU A 47 12.38 -17.02 2.15
N LYS A 48 12.39 -17.19 3.47
CA LYS A 48 13.28 -16.41 4.36
C LYS A 48 14.72 -16.87 4.19
N ILE A 49 15.59 -15.98 3.70
CA ILE A 49 16.99 -16.30 3.38
C ILE A 49 18.01 -15.60 4.30
N VAL A 50 17.58 -14.58 5.05
CA VAL A 50 18.36 -13.95 6.12
C VAL A 50 17.42 -13.70 7.29
N ASP A 51 17.85 -14.12 8.48
CA ASP A 51 17.20 -13.81 9.75
C ASP A 51 18.22 -13.11 10.66
N ASN A 52 18.07 -11.79 10.76
CA ASN A 52 18.83 -10.94 11.67
C ASN A 52 17.86 -10.25 12.62
N ASN A 53 16.83 -10.95 13.11
CA ASN A 53 15.80 -10.37 13.95
C ASN A 53 16.26 -10.24 15.42
N GLY A 54 15.52 -9.44 16.20
CA GLY A 54 15.76 -9.17 17.62
C GLY A 54 16.34 -7.78 17.87
N CYS A 55 16.47 -7.44 19.16
CA CYS A 55 17.08 -6.19 19.61
C CYS A 55 18.59 -6.40 19.78
N HIS A 56 19.39 -5.69 19.00
CA HIS A 56 20.83 -5.78 18.97
C HIS A 56 21.45 -4.58 18.25
N GLY A 57 22.66 -4.21 18.65
CA GLY A 57 23.47 -3.24 17.91
C GLY A 57 23.77 -3.67 16.46
N ALA A 58 24.34 -2.75 15.68
CA ALA A 58 24.68 -2.96 14.27
C ALA A 58 25.39 -4.29 14.01
N LYS A 59 24.69 -5.18 13.29
CA LYS A 59 25.16 -6.53 12.98
C LYS A 59 24.80 -6.89 11.56
N GLU A 60 25.72 -7.56 10.87
CA GLU A 60 25.51 -8.09 9.52
C GLU A 60 25.31 -9.62 9.52
N VAL A 61 24.26 -10.08 8.85
CA VAL A 61 23.99 -11.51 8.60
C VAL A 61 23.87 -11.75 7.11
N ARG A 62 24.29 -12.93 6.67
CA ARG A 62 24.32 -13.34 5.26
C ARG A 62 23.45 -14.56 5.02
N SER A 63 22.95 -14.69 3.80
CA SER A 63 22.27 -15.90 3.33
C SER A 63 23.27 -17.02 3.01
N ASP A 64 22.73 -18.21 2.76
CA ASP A 64 23.41 -19.23 1.96
C ASP A 64 23.51 -18.81 0.49
N ARG A 65 24.21 -19.62 -0.32
CA ARG A 65 24.26 -19.40 -1.77
C ARG A 65 22.88 -19.70 -2.35
N LYS A 66 22.31 -18.74 -3.06
CA LYS A 66 21.05 -18.86 -3.78
C LYS A 66 21.33 -18.85 -5.27
N ARG A 67 20.90 -19.89 -5.99
CA ARG A 67 21.07 -19.98 -7.45
C ARG A 67 19.92 -19.24 -8.12
N LEU A 68 20.24 -18.14 -8.79
CA LEU A 68 19.26 -17.26 -9.45
C LEU A 68 19.42 -17.35 -10.97
N SER A 69 18.30 -17.38 -11.69
CA SER A 69 18.27 -17.20 -13.14
C SER A 69 18.39 -15.71 -13.48
N SER A 70 18.69 -15.37 -14.73
CA SER A 70 18.44 -14.00 -15.20
C SER A 70 16.94 -13.71 -15.16
N GLY A 71 16.55 -12.49 -14.79
CA GLY A 71 15.16 -12.07 -14.67
C GLY A 71 14.90 -11.30 -13.38
N THR A 72 13.67 -11.35 -12.90
CA THR A 72 13.24 -10.72 -11.65
C THR A 72 12.90 -11.75 -10.60
N HIS A 73 13.26 -11.48 -9.35
CA HIS A 73 12.96 -12.32 -8.19
C HIS A 73 12.33 -11.49 -7.09
N GLN A 74 11.24 -11.98 -6.51
CA GLN A 74 10.52 -11.23 -5.48
C GLN A 74 11.41 -11.03 -4.25
N LEU A 75 11.43 -9.81 -3.73
CA LEU A 75 12.07 -9.44 -2.47
C LEU A 75 11.03 -8.92 -1.48
N VAL A 76 11.15 -9.39 -0.24
CA VAL A 76 10.54 -8.73 0.92
C VAL A 76 11.64 -8.49 1.94
N VAL A 77 11.69 -7.27 2.47
CA VAL A 77 12.70 -6.84 3.43
C VAL A 77 11.98 -6.20 4.60
N ASP A 78 12.15 -6.79 5.78
CA ASP A 78 11.60 -6.26 7.03
C ASP A 78 12.74 -5.70 7.87
N MET A 79 12.51 -4.55 8.50
CA MET A 79 13.42 -3.96 9.48
C MET A 79 12.61 -3.31 10.60
N CYS A 80 13.06 -3.46 11.82
CA CYS A 80 12.51 -2.78 12.99
C CYS A 80 13.63 -2.10 13.76
N GLU A 81 13.39 -0.86 14.18
CA GLU A 81 14.20 -0.10 15.12
C GLU A 81 13.45 0.02 16.44
N VAL A 82 14.06 -0.42 17.55
CA VAL A 82 13.46 -0.25 18.87
C VAL A 82 13.92 1.07 19.47
N LYS A 83 15.23 1.26 19.61
CA LYS A 83 15.84 2.46 20.20
C LYS A 83 17.35 2.44 20.00
N GLY A 84 17.96 3.63 20.00
CA GLY A 84 19.41 3.76 20.06
C GLY A 84 19.96 4.32 18.75
N GLY A 85 20.96 3.65 18.19
CA GLY A 85 21.53 4.06 16.90
C GLY A 85 20.97 3.21 15.78
N GLU A 86 20.65 3.81 14.65
CA GLU A 86 19.98 3.09 13.56
C GLU A 86 20.90 2.86 12.34
N GLU A 87 20.89 1.64 11.83
CA GLU A 87 21.54 1.26 10.59
C GLU A 87 20.66 0.28 9.82
N PHE A 88 20.54 0.48 8.50
CA PHE A 88 19.99 -0.56 7.63
C PHE A 88 20.68 -0.58 6.27
N LYS A 89 21.25 -1.74 5.88
CA LYS A 89 21.95 -1.92 4.59
C LYS A 89 21.67 -3.29 4.01
N MET A 90 21.31 -3.32 2.73
CA MET A 90 21.24 -4.55 1.94
C MET A 90 22.40 -4.61 0.94
N LYS A 91 23.14 -5.72 0.95
CA LYS A 91 24.27 -5.97 0.03
C LYS A 91 24.14 -7.34 -0.62
N TYR A 92 24.84 -7.54 -1.73
CA TYR A 92 24.88 -8.80 -2.45
C TYR A 92 26.24 -9.03 -3.12
N VAL A 93 26.53 -10.30 -3.39
CA VAL A 93 27.66 -10.75 -4.20
C VAL A 93 27.17 -11.82 -5.17
N GLY A 94 27.62 -11.77 -6.41
CA GLY A 94 27.30 -12.75 -7.44
C GLY A 94 27.86 -12.36 -8.81
N PRO A 95 27.42 -13.05 -9.88
CA PRO A 95 27.81 -12.75 -11.25
C PRO A 95 27.61 -11.27 -11.67
N ASP A 96 26.51 -10.63 -11.27
CA ASP A 96 26.24 -9.21 -11.58
C ASP A 96 27.24 -8.25 -10.95
N THR A 97 27.89 -8.66 -9.87
CA THR A 97 28.88 -7.86 -9.16
C THR A 97 30.32 -8.28 -9.47
N ASN A 98 30.51 -9.18 -10.44
CA ASN A 98 31.78 -9.83 -10.73
C ASN A 98 32.44 -10.42 -9.46
N GLY A 99 31.61 -11.01 -8.58
CA GLY A 99 32.08 -11.64 -7.34
C GLY A 99 32.50 -10.67 -6.23
N LYS A 100 32.29 -9.35 -6.38
CA LYS A 100 32.54 -8.35 -5.34
C LYS A 100 31.26 -8.07 -4.55
N LYS A 101 31.39 -7.73 -3.27
CA LYS A 101 30.23 -7.38 -2.44
C LYS A 101 29.88 -5.90 -2.66
N PHE A 102 28.68 -5.62 -3.14
CA PHE A 102 28.16 -4.26 -3.32
C PHE A 102 26.86 -4.05 -2.58
N THR A 103 26.56 -2.79 -2.23
CA THR A 103 25.19 -2.35 -1.95
C THR A 103 24.31 -2.66 -3.16
N VAL A 104 23.10 -3.17 -2.92
CA VAL A 104 22.15 -3.45 -4.01
C VAL A 104 21.77 -2.11 -4.65
N PRO A 105 22.13 -1.87 -5.93
CA PRO A 105 21.87 -0.58 -6.56
C PRO A 105 20.40 -0.42 -6.93
N SER A 106 19.90 0.82 -7.01
CA SER A 106 18.50 1.10 -7.42
C SER A 106 18.15 0.48 -8.78
N LYS A 107 19.10 0.41 -9.72
CA LYS A 107 18.91 -0.24 -11.02
C LYS A 107 18.67 -1.76 -10.94
N ALA A 108 19.01 -2.39 -9.82
CA ALA A 108 18.72 -3.80 -9.54
C ALA A 108 17.43 -4.00 -8.74
N LEU A 109 16.73 -2.93 -8.36
CA LEU A 109 15.48 -2.97 -7.61
C LEU A 109 14.33 -2.45 -8.49
N LYS A 110 13.21 -3.16 -8.46
CA LYS A 110 11.95 -2.72 -9.09
C LYS A 110 10.83 -2.84 -8.08
N HIS A 111 9.90 -1.90 -8.11
CA HIS A 111 8.61 -2.03 -7.46
C HIS A 111 7.55 -2.12 -8.55
N GLU A 112 6.41 -2.74 -8.22
CA GLU A 112 5.25 -2.74 -9.11
C GLU A 112 4.57 -1.38 -9.00
N ILE A 113 4.36 -0.73 -10.15
CA ILE A 113 3.40 0.35 -10.27
C ILE A 113 2.08 -0.31 -10.64
N LYS A 114 1.10 -0.27 -9.74
CA LYS A 114 -0.26 -0.73 -10.05
C LYS A 114 -1.00 0.45 -10.71
N PRO A 115 -1.27 0.41 -12.02
CA PRO A 115 -2.05 1.46 -12.65
C PRO A 115 -3.46 1.47 -12.06
N LEU A 116 -3.97 2.66 -11.80
CA LEU A 116 -5.36 2.86 -11.42
C LEU A 116 -6.19 2.95 -12.71
N ALA A 117 -7.30 2.23 -12.78
CA ALA A 117 -8.29 2.40 -13.83
C ALA A 117 -9.16 3.62 -13.54
N ASP A 118 -9.73 4.23 -14.57
CA ASP A 118 -10.62 5.39 -14.43
C ASP A 118 -11.94 4.99 -13.71
N GLY A 119 -12.43 5.90 -12.85
CA GLY A 119 -13.69 5.75 -12.12
C GLY A 119 -13.57 5.15 -10.72
N LEU A 120 -14.70 5.08 -10.02
CA LEU A 120 -14.85 4.44 -8.71
C LEU A 120 -15.63 3.15 -8.83
N ALA A 121 -15.20 2.12 -8.10
CA ALA A 121 -15.95 0.88 -7.96
C ALA A 121 -17.09 1.09 -6.96
N CYS A 122 -18.32 1.07 -7.46
CA CYS A 122 -19.54 1.28 -6.70
C CYS A 122 -20.33 -0.01 -6.52
N GLU A 123 -20.73 -0.24 -5.28
CA GLU A 123 -21.52 -1.35 -4.81
C GLU A 123 -22.91 -0.86 -4.43
N TYR A 124 -23.97 -1.52 -4.91
CA TYR A 124 -25.36 -1.19 -4.60
C TYR A 124 -25.98 -2.18 -3.63
N PHE A 125 -26.72 -1.66 -2.66
CA PHE A 125 -27.39 -2.40 -1.60
C PHE A 125 -28.88 -2.06 -1.61
N TYR A 126 -29.69 -2.91 -2.25
CA TYR A 126 -31.13 -2.67 -2.37
C TYR A 126 -31.89 -3.05 -1.11
N ASN A 127 -32.94 -2.29 -0.79
CA ASN A 127 -33.80 -2.45 0.37
C ASN A 127 -33.05 -2.38 1.71
N LYS A 128 -31.96 -1.61 1.75
CA LYS A 128 -31.12 -1.39 2.94
C LYS A 128 -31.16 0.05 3.45
N ALA A 129 -31.76 0.97 2.71
CA ALA A 129 -31.78 2.37 3.10
C ALA A 129 -32.57 2.57 4.39
N LYS A 130 -32.04 3.44 5.24
CA LYS A 130 -32.64 3.96 6.47
C LYS A 130 -32.47 5.47 6.45
N CYS A 131 -32.90 6.15 7.51
CA CYS A 131 -32.60 7.57 7.65
C CYS A 131 -31.10 7.84 7.80
N ASP A 132 -30.32 6.88 8.29
CA ASP A 132 -28.88 6.92 8.33
C ASP A 132 -28.29 6.00 7.25
N VAL A 133 -27.08 6.30 6.77
CA VAL A 133 -26.29 5.35 5.98
C VAL A 133 -25.88 4.22 6.93
N PRO A 134 -26.45 3.00 6.78
CA PRO A 134 -26.10 1.89 7.67
C PRO A 134 -24.66 1.42 7.40
N ASP A 135 -24.12 0.58 8.28
CA ASP A 135 -22.83 -0.07 8.02
C ASP A 135 -22.91 -1.03 6.81
N LEU A 136 -22.56 -0.52 5.63
CA LEU A 136 -22.47 -1.30 4.40
C LEU A 136 -21.24 -2.23 4.40
N GLY A 137 -20.28 -2.02 5.31
CA GLY A 137 -19.08 -2.84 5.50
C GLY A 137 -19.38 -4.30 5.81
N SER A 138 -20.42 -4.53 6.60
CA SER A 138 -20.87 -5.87 7.03
C SER A 138 -21.88 -6.53 6.09
N MET A 139 -22.19 -5.91 4.93
CA MET A 139 -23.21 -6.40 4.00
C MET A 139 -22.62 -6.90 2.68
N SER A 140 -23.34 -7.81 2.02
CA SER A 140 -23.05 -8.23 0.65
C SER A 140 -23.74 -7.31 -0.36
N PRO A 141 -23.03 -6.79 -1.38
CA PRO A 141 -23.65 -5.97 -2.41
C PRO A 141 -24.53 -6.81 -3.34
N SER A 142 -25.60 -6.20 -3.84
CA SER A 142 -26.50 -6.81 -4.82
C SER A 142 -26.02 -6.62 -6.26
N GLN A 143 -25.12 -5.66 -6.48
CA GLN A 143 -24.56 -5.29 -7.77
C GLN A 143 -23.30 -4.46 -7.56
N THR A 144 -22.36 -4.60 -8.48
CA THR A 144 -21.13 -3.79 -8.54
C THR A 144 -20.95 -3.26 -9.96
N LEU A 145 -20.51 -2.01 -10.08
CA LEU A 145 -20.09 -1.41 -11.35
C LEU A 145 -19.00 -0.36 -11.12
N VAL A 146 -18.33 0.04 -12.19
CA VAL A 146 -17.45 1.20 -12.18
C VAL A 146 -18.22 2.40 -12.71
N VAL A 147 -18.21 3.50 -11.96
CA VAL A 147 -18.78 4.78 -12.39
C VAL A 147 -17.65 5.76 -12.69
N PRO A 148 -17.69 6.51 -13.81
CA PRO A 148 -16.61 7.43 -14.16
C PRO A 148 -16.58 8.68 -13.27
N GLU A 149 -17.72 9.07 -12.71
CA GLU A 149 -17.88 10.26 -11.86
C GLU A 149 -18.96 10.03 -10.80
N ILE A 150 -18.88 10.78 -9.69
CA ILE A 150 -19.93 10.85 -8.66
C ILE A 150 -20.68 12.17 -8.85
N PHE A 151 -21.49 12.20 -9.89
CA PHE A 151 -22.37 13.33 -10.20
C PHE A 151 -23.66 12.78 -10.81
N PHE A 152 -24.59 12.41 -9.93
CA PHE A 152 -25.85 11.80 -10.32
C PHE A 152 -26.98 12.75 -9.96
N GLY A 153 -27.82 13.11 -10.94
CA GLY A 153 -29.13 13.69 -10.64
C GLY A 153 -30.10 12.60 -10.18
N SER A 154 -31.35 12.70 -10.60
CA SER A 154 -32.38 11.68 -10.31
C SER A 154 -32.19 10.33 -11.01
N LYS A 155 -31.15 10.17 -11.83
CA LYS A 155 -30.87 8.96 -12.60
C LYS A 155 -29.51 8.39 -12.23
N PHE A 156 -29.54 7.40 -11.34
CA PHE A 156 -28.36 6.65 -10.96
C PHE A 156 -27.98 5.61 -12.03
N PRO A 157 -26.68 5.39 -12.27
CA PRO A 157 -26.22 4.50 -13.34
C PRO A 157 -26.58 3.04 -13.05
N GLN A 158 -27.30 2.43 -13.99
CA GLN A 158 -27.60 0.99 -14.02
C GLN A 158 -28.27 0.44 -12.75
N VAL A 159 -29.02 1.26 -12.03
CA VAL A 159 -29.75 0.78 -10.84
C VAL A 159 -30.93 -0.08 -11.25
N LYS A 160 -31.18 -1.15 -10.49
CA LYS A 160 -32.37 -1.99 -10.63
C LYS A 160 -33.60 -1.36 -9.98
N GLN A 161 -33.38 -0.46 -9.03
CA GLN A 161 -34.39 0.21 -8.23
C GLN A 161 -33.88 1.62 -7.91
N SER A 162 -34.69 2.63 -8.18
CA SER A 162 -34.33 4.05 -8.02
C SER A 162 -34.76 4.64 -6.67
N TRP A 163 -35.16 3.79 -5.71
CA TRP A 163 -35.62 4.17 -4.38
C TRP A 163 -35.18 3.10 -3.37
N ASN A 164 -35.05 3.43 -2.09
CA ASN A 164 -34.65 2.47 -1.04
C ASN A 164 -33.42 1.63 -1.41
N PHE A 165 -32.31 2.29 -1.70
CA PHE A 165 -31.02 1.65 -1.91
C PHE A 165 -29.92 2.49 -1.27
N CYS A 166 -28.83 1.84 -0.88
CA CYS A 166 -27.58 2.52 -0.54
C CYS A 166 -26.54 2.20 -1.62
N MET A 167 -25.54 3.06 -1.75
CA MET A 167 -24.34 2.76 -2.52
C MET A 167 -23.07 2.98 -1.71
N ARG A 168 -22.03 2.21 -2.02
CA ARG A 168 -20.67 2.45 -1.53
C ARG A 168 -19.73 2.52 -2.72
N CYS A 169 -19.10 3.66 -2.93
CA CYS A 169 -18.11 3.85 -3.99
C CYS A 169 -16.70 3.92 -3.38
N THR A 170 -15.78 3.14 -3.93
CA THR A 170 -14.40 3.03 -3.44
C THR A 170 -13.40 3.20 -4.58
N GLY A 171 -12.25 3.80 -4.27
CA GLY A 171 -11.19 4.00 -5.23
C GLY A 171 -10.19 5.04 -4.73
N HIS A 172 -9.53 5.72 -5.66
CA HIS A 172 -8.48 6.68 -5.38
C HIS A 172 -8.76 8.00 -6.07
N LEU A 173 -8.57 9.10 -5.35
CA LEU A 173 -8.47 10.42 -5.93
C LEU A 173 -7.00 10.74 -6.22
N ILE A 174 -6.70 11.10 -7.46
CA ILE A 174 -5.35 11.52 -7.86
C ILE A 174 -5.33 13.06 -7.95
N THR A 175 -4.56 13.71 -7.07
CA THR A 175 -4.27 15.14 -7.19
C THR A 175 -2.98 15.32 -7.99
N ARG A 176 -3.01 16.19 -9.01
CA ARG A 176 -1.82 16.48 -9.84
C ARG A 176 -1.02 17.67 -9.32
N THR A 177 -1.68 18.55 -8.58
CA THR A 177 -1.10 19.79 -8.06
C THR A 177 -1.09 19.73 -6.53
N PRO A 178 0.07 19.89 -5.87
CA PRO A 178 0.13 20.05 -4.43
C PRO A 178 -0.64 21.31 -3.98
N GLY A 179 -1.39 21.20 -2.89
CA GLY A 179 -2.15 22.32 -2.33
C GLY A 179 -3.26 21.83 -1.40
N ASP A 180 -3.99 22.79 -0.83
CA ASP A 180 -5.16 22.52 0.00
C ASP A 180 -6.39 22.27 -0.88
N TYR A 181 -7.14 21.22 -0.57
CA TYR A 181 -8.39 20.86 -1.25
C TYR A 181 -9.53 20.88 -0.25
N LYS A 182 -10.67 21.44 -0.68
CA LYS A 182 -11.94 21.35 0.05
C LYS A 182 -12.89 20.45 -0.73
N PHE A 183 -13.52 19.52 -0.02
CA PHE A 183 -14.51 18.60 -0.58
C PHE A 183 -15.91 19.05 -0.22
N PHE A 184 -16.87 18.71 -1.08
CA PHE A 184 -18.29 18.99 -0.94
C PHE A 184 -19.07 17.73 -1.33
N LEU A 185 -20.19 17.47 -0.68
CA LEU A 185 -21.00 16.28 -0.91
C LEU A 185 -22.48 16.62 -0.75
N SER A 186 -23.18 16.76 -1.88
CA SER A 186 -24.64 16.97 -1.90
C SER A 186 -25.38 15.63 -2.00
N SER A 187 -26.46 15.46 -1.24
CA SER A 187 -27.30 14.26 -1.30
C SER A 187 -28.75 14.49 -0.85
N ASP A 188 -29.62 13.62 -1.35
CA ASP A 188 -31.01 13.41 -0.95
C ASP A 188 -31.29 11.89 -0.93
N ASP A 189 -31.35 11.19 0.20
CA ASP A 189 -31.18 11.62 1.59
C ASP A 189 -29.68 11.73 2.00
N GLY A 190 -29.19 10.87 2.90
CA GLY A 190 -27.89 11.00 3.55
C GLY A 190 -26.68 10.48 2.74
N SER A 191 -25.51 11.06 3.00
CA SER A 191 -24.23 10.64 2.41
C SER A 191 -23.03 10.90 3.32
N LEU A 192 -21.97 10.10 3.12
CA LEU A 192 -20.74 10.16 3.91
C LEU A 192 -19.52 10.15 2.96
N LEU A 193 -18.51 10.97 3.25
CA LEU A 193 -17.20 10.91 2.57
C LEU A 193 -16.10 10.54 3.55
N HIS A 194 -15.35 9.50 3.20
CA HIS A 194 -14.13 9.11 3.89
C HIS A 194 -12.92 9.31 2.98
N LEU A 195 -11.88 9.99 3.48
CA LEU A 195 -10.60 10.15 2.82
C LEU A 195 -9.51 9.55 3.71
N ASN A 196 -8.68 8.67 3.16
CA ASN A 196 -7.63 7.97 3.92
C ASN A 196 -8.15 7.27 5.20
N ARG A 197 -9.38 6.73 5.13
CA ARG A 197 -10.11 6.05 6.22
C ARG A 197 -10.63 6.97 7.33
N GLU A 198 -10.47 8.29 7.20
CA GLU A 198 -11.07 9.27 8.09
C GLU A 198 -12.34 9.83 7.46
N LYS A 199 -13.43 9.94 8.24
CA LYS A 199 -14.65 10.61 7.78
C LYS A 199 -14.42 12.12 7.75
N ILE A 200 -14.48 12.71 6.55
CA ILE A 200 -14.25 14.15 6.35
C ILE A 200 -15.51 14.94 6.03
N ILE A 201 -16.59 14.27 5.59
CA ILE A 201 -17.93 14.86 5.44
C ILE A 201 -18.95 13.89 6.02
N ASP A 202 -19.84 14.44 6.83
CA ASP A 202 -21.01 13.76 7.39
C ASP A 202 -22.26 14.55 7.02
N ASN A 203 -22.88 14.15 5.91
CA ASN A 203 -24.15 14.68 5.42
C ASN A 203 -25.22 13.60 5.56
N ASP A 204 -25.22 12.85 6.66
CA ASP A 204 -26.16 11.75 6.90
C ASP A 204 -27.51 12.26 7.44
N GLY A 205 -28.52 11.39 7.41
CA GLY A 205 -29.88 11.69 7.90
C GLY A 205 -30.95 11.66 6.81
N CYS A 206 -32.21 11.63 7.24
CA CYS A 206 -33.38 11.81 6.38
C CYS A 206 -33.55 13.30 6.09
N HIS A 207 -33.27 13.73 4.87
CA HIS A 207 -33.38 15.12 4.44
C HIS A 207 -33.46 15.22 2.92
N GLY A 208 -34.10 16.28 2.42
CA GLY A 208 -34.01 16.61 1.00
C GLY A 208 -32.60 17.05 0.59
N GLU A 209 -32.40 17.32 -0.71
CA GLU A 209 -31.11 17.75 -1.27
C GLU A 209 -30.46 18.89 -0.48
N ARG A 210 -29.25 18.64 0.02
CA ARG A 210 -28.37 19.63 0.66
C ARG A 210 -26.91 19.21 0.53
N GLU A 211 -26.01 20.18 0.69
CA GLU A 211 -24.53 20.03 0.72
C GLU A 211 -23.95 20.40 2.09
#